data_AF-A0A1V1NWB4-F1
#
_entry.id   AF-A0A1V1NWB4-F1
#
_cell.length_a   1.000
_cell.length_b   1.000
_cell.length_c   1.000
_cell.angle_alpha   90.00
_cell.angle_beta   90.00
_cell.angle_gamma   90.00
#
_symmetry.space_group_name_H-M   'P 1'
#
loop_
_entity.id
_entity.type
_entity.pdbx_description
1 polymer ?
#
loop_
_entity_poly.entity_id
_entity_poly.type
_entity_poly.pdbx_seq_one_letter_code
_entity_poly.pdbx_strand_id
1 'polypeptide(L)' 'TLNNVRDLYLQYTQETNQPFTEEAITKVFEQTLGQPWLVNRLGSILTQHIKPETTDPIDGNDIDLAIQILLKKKMSILII' A
#
# COMPACT_ATOMS: atom_id res chain seq x y z
N THR A 1 -12.84 -0.24 -7.72
CA THR A 1 -13.39 -1.53 -7.22
C THR A 1 -12.26 -2.34 -6.62
N LEU A 2 -12.55 -3.41 -5.87
CA LEU A 2 -11.52 -4.30 -5.34
C LEU A 2 -10.64 -4.89 -6.47
N ASN A 3 -11.25 -5.23 -7.61
CA ASN A 3 -10.51 -5.73 -8.77
C ASN A 3 -9.50 -4.71 -9.31
N ASN A 4 -9.85 -3.43 -9.41
CA ASN A 4 -8.90 -2.41 -9.85
C ASN A 4 -7.69 -2.28 -8.91
N VAL A 5 -7.87 -2.50 -7.60
CA VAL A 5 -6.76 -2.51 -6.62
C VAL A 5 -5.88 -3.74 -6.84
N ARG A 6 -6.50 -4.91 -7.03
CA ARG A 6 -5.79 -6.16 -7.34
C ARG A 6 -4.98 -6.03 -8.62
N ASP A 7 -5.57 -5.52 -9.69
CA ASP A 7 -4.91 -5.37 -10.99
C ASP A 7 -3.69 -4.43 -10.89
N LEU A 8 -3.83 -3.33 -10.12
CA LEU A 8 -2.74 -2.40 -9.87
C LEU A 8 -1.59 -3.05 -9.08
N TYR A 9 -1.88 -3.80 -8.01
CA TYR A 9 -0.84 -4.47 -7.25
C TYR A 9 -0.26 -5.70 -7.93
N LEU A 10 -0.99 -6.31 -8.87
CA LEU A 10 -0.43 -7.31 -9.77
C LEU A 10 0.66 -6.71 -10.67
N GLN A 11 0.43 -5.50 -11.21
CA GLN A 11 1.46 -4.79 -11.98
C GLN A 11 2.70 -4.51 -11.12
N TYR A 12 2.52 -4.01 -9.89
CA TYR A 12 3.64 -3.83 -8.95
C TYR A 12 4.39 -5.14 -8.71
N THR A 13 3.66 -6.24 -8.47
CA THR A 13 4.27 -7.57 -8.26
C THR A 13 5.11 -8.00 -9.46
N GLN A 14 4.64 -7.75 -10.68
CA GLN A 14 5.37 -8.08 -11.90
C GLN A 14 6.65 -7.24 -12.07
N GLU A 15 6.63 -5.98 -11.66
CA GLU A 15 7.77 -5.07 -11.76
C GLU A 15 8.82 -5.29 -10.66
N THR A 16 8.38 -5.55 -9.43
CA THR A 16 9.27 -5.64 -8.25
C THR A 16 9.55 -7.07 -7.80
N ASN A 17 8.85 -8.06 -8.37
CA ASN A 17 8.86 -9.46 -7.92
C ASN A 17 8.45 -9.63 -6.45
N GLN A 18 7.65 -8.69 -5.93
CA GLN A 18 7.17 -8.66 -4.55
C GLN A 18 5.66 -8.85 -4.52
N PRO A 19 5.15 -10.01 -4.09
CA PRO A 19 3.71 -10.29 -4.12
C PRO A 19 2.96 -9.60 -2.99
N PHE A 20 1.68 -9.28 -3.24
CA PHE A 20 0.74 -8.82 -2.23
C PHE A 20 -0.21 -9.96 -1.86
N THR A 21 -0.44 -10.15 -0.57
CA THR A 21 -1.44 -11.12 -0.08
C THR A 21 -2.87 -10.62 -0.36
N GLU A 22 -3.83 -11.54 -0.49
CA GLU A 22 -5.25 -11.16 -0.66
C GLU A 22 -5.79 -10.38 0.54
N GLU A 23 -5.29 -10.66 1.74
CA GLU A 23 -5.59 -9.87 2.93
C GLU A 23 -5.12 -8.41 2.77
N ALA A 24 -3.88 -8.20 2.33
CA ALA A 24 -3.34 -6.87 2.09
C ALA A 24 -4.16 -6.10 1.02
N ILE A 25 -4.52 -6.75 -0.09
CA ILE A 25 -5.33 -6.16 -1.17
C ILE A 25 -6.70 -5.73 -0.65
N THR A 26 -7.36 -6.60 0.12
CA THR A 26 -8.69 -6.32 0.71
C THR A 26 -8.61 -5.14 1.65
N LYS A 27 -7.62 -5.15 2.55
CA LYS A 27 -7.42 -4.10 3.54
C LYS A 27 -7.10 -2.75 2.90
N VAL A 28 -6.25 -2.73 1.86
CA VAL A 28 -6.03 -1.50 1.07
C VAL A 28 -7.33 -1.00 0.48
N PHE A 29 -8.14 -1.87 -0.12
CA PHE A 29 -9.41 -1.42 -0.69
C PHE A 29 -10.35 -0.84 0.38
N GLU A 30 -10.47 -1.47 1.55
CA GLU A 30 -11.28 -0.97 2.66
C GLU A 30 -10.81 0.39 3.17
N GLN A 31 -9.49 0.57 3.37
CA GLN A 31 -8.94 1.82 3.90
C GLN A 31 -8.96 2.98 2.89
N THR A 32 -8.94 2.66 1.59
CA THR A 32 -8.82 3.66 0.52
C THR A 32 -10.10 3.87 -0.28
N LEU A 33 -11.08 2.99 -0.11
CA LEU A 33 -12.25 2.84 -0.97
C LEU A 33 -11.89 2.72 -2.46
N GLY A 34 -10.66 2.25 -2.76
CA GLY A 34 -10.13 2.12 -4.11
C GLY A 34 -9.80 3.44 -4.81
N GLN A 35 -9.59 4.53 -4.09
CA GLN A 35 -9.14 5.79 -4.69
C GLN A 35 -7.71 5.64 -5.27
N PRO A 36 -7.50 5.82 -6.59
CA PRO A 36 -6.23 5.46 -7.24
C PRO A 36 -4.99 6.14 -6.67
N TRP A 37 -5.08 7.43 -6.33
CA TRP A 37 -3.96 8.19 -5.77
C TRP A 37 -3.53 7.65 -4.40
N LEU A 38 -4.49 7.19 -3.60
CA LEU A 38 -4.24 6.70 -2.24
C LEU A 38 -3.68 5.28 -2.28
N VAL A 39 -4.21 4.42 -3.16
CA VAL A 39 -3.70 3.06 -3.42
C VAL A 39 -2.25 3.11 -3.89
N ASN A 40 -1.94 3.99 -4.86
CA ASN A 40 -0.57 4.23 -5.33
C ASN A 40 0.35 4.74 -4.22
N ARG A 41 -0.15 5.67 -3.40
CA ARG A 41 0.64 6.20 -2.28
C ARG A 41 0.97 5.12 -1.26
N LEU A 42 0.03 4.23 -0.94
CA LEU A 42 0.29 3.09 -0.05
C LEU A 42 1.30 2.13 -0.67
N GLY A 43 1.15 1.79 -1.96
CA GLY A 43 2.12 0.95 -2.69
C GLY A 43 3.55 1.47 -2.56
N SER A 44 3.76 2.77 -2.80
CA SER A 44 5.06 3.44 -2.63
C SER A 44 5.57 3.42 -1.18
N ILE A 45 4.71 3.60 -0.17
CA ILE A 45 5.14 3.53 1.24
C ILE A 45 5.60 2.10 1.57
N LEU A 46 4.83 1.11 1.14
CA LEU A 46 5.11 -0.30 1.41
C LEU A 46 6.45 -0.72 0.81
N THR A 47 6.68 -0.41 -0.46
CA THR A 47 7.90 -0.82 -1.18
C THR A 47 9.12 0.03 -0.87
N GLN A 48 8.97 1.27 -0.39
CA GLN A 48 10.12 2.16 -0.12
C GLN A 48 10.46 2.32 1.37
N HIS A 49 9.51 2.07 2.27
CA HIS A 49 9.70 2.35 3.70
C HIS A 49 9.45 1.13 4.58
N ILE A 50 8.50 0.25 4.24
CA ILE A 50 8.15 -0.90 5.07
C ILE A 50 9.00 -2.13 4.69
N LYS A 51 9.04 -2.46 3.41
CA LYS A 51 9.79 -3.61 2.86
C LYS A 51 10.69 -3.21 1.68
N PRO A 52 11.64 -2.28 1.90
CA PRO A 52 12.53 -1.83 0.83
C PRO A 52 13.46 -2.92 0.35
N GLU A 53 13.63 -3.04 -0.97
CA GLU A 53 14.61 -3.96 -1.61
C GLU A 53 14.44 -5.43 -1.23
N THR A 54 13.22 -5.85 -0.90
CA THR A 54 12.88 -7.25 -0.59
C THR A 54 11.85 -7.80 -1.57
N THR A 55 11.82 -9.13 -1.68
CA THR A 55 10.75 -9.86 -2.39
C THR A 55 9.77 -10.52 -1.42
N ASP A 56 9.87 -10.21 -0.13
CA ASP A 56 8.98 -10.77 0.88
C ASP A 56 7.55 -10.29 0.64
N PRO A 57 6.54 -11.18 0.74
CA PRO A 57 5.16 -10.80 0.48
C PRO A 57 4.70 -9.65 1.37
N ILE A 58 3.95 -8.71 0.81
CA ILE A 58 3.29 -7.64 1.57
C ILE A 58 1.99 -8.20 2.19
N ASP A 59 1.90 -8.11 3.51
CA ASP A 59 0.81 -8.64 4.32
C ASP A 59 -0.05 -7.55 4.96
N GLY A 60 -1.11 -7.95 5.67
CA GLY A 60 -2.03 -7.03 6.33
C GLY A 60 -1.40 -6.16 7.42
N ASN A 61 -0.31 -6.59 8.06
CA ASN A 61 0.40 -5.82 9.08
C ASN A 61 1.22 -4.71 8.42
N ASP A 62 1.84 -4.98 7.27
CA ASP A 62 2.56 -3.96 6.51
C ASP A 62 1.62 -2.81 6.09
N ILE A 63 0.36 -3.14 5.74
CA ILE A 63 -0.66 -2.14 5.41
C ILE A 63 -0.97 -1.24 6.61
N ASP A 64 -1.09 -1.80 7.82
CA ASP A 64 -1.33 -1.00 9.03
C ASP A 64 -0.20 -0.01 9.29
N LEU A 65 1.05 -0.47 9.13
CA LEU A 65 2.22 0.40 9.29
C LEU A 65 2.23 1.50 8.23
N ALA A 66 1.91 1.18 6.97
CA ALA A 66 1.85 2.15 5.88
C ALA A 66 0.77 3.21 6.11
N ILE A 67 -0.41 2.82 6.63
CA ILE A 67 -1.49 3.74 6.99
C ILE A 67 -1.06 4.69 8.12
N GLN A 68 -0.39 4.17 9.16
CA GLN A 68 0.13 5.01 10.24
C GLN A 68 1.13 6.05 9.73
N ILE A 69 2.04 5.67 8.83
CA ILE A 69 2.98 6.59 8.17
C ILE A 69 2.23 7.66 7.38
N LEU A 70 1.22 7.26 6.60
CA LEU A 70 0.43 8.17 5.80
C LEU A 70 -0.30 9.22 6.66
N LEU A 71 -0.95 8.78 7.75
CA LEU A 71 -1.65 9.66 8.68
C LEU A 71 -0.69 10.63 9.36
N LYS A 72 0.47 10.14 9.83
CA LYS A 72 1.50 10.98 10.46
C LYS A 72 2.00 12.07 9.51
N LYS A 73 2.27 11.75 8.23
CA LYS A 73 2.68 12.75 7.23
C LYS A 73 1.58 13.79 6.96
N LYS A 74 0.31 13.38 6.92
CA LYS A 74 -0.82 14.29 6.67
C LYS A 74 -1.05 15.25 7.84
N MET A 75 -0.87 14.79 9.07
CA MET A 75 -0.98 15.63 10.28
C MET A 75 0.18 16.62 10.42
N SER A 76 1.39 16.25 10.00
CA SER A 76 2.55 17.16 10.03
C SER A 76 2.43 18.36 9.07
N ILE A 77 1.69 18.23 7.97
CA ILE A 77 1.50 19.32 6.98
C ILE A 77 0.51 20.38 7.47
N LEU A 78 -0.32 20.09 8.48
CA LEU A 78 -1.35 21.02 8.98
C LEU A 78 -0.86 21.94 10.12
N ILE A 79 0.42 21.85 10.53
CA ILE A 79 0.99 22.61 11.67
C ILE A 79 1.99 23.68 11.18
N ILE A 80 1.87 24.13 9.93
CA ILE A 80 2.74 25.17 9.36
C ILE A 80 1.91 26.32 8.79
#